data_AF-A0ABD5SXP1-F1
#
_entry.id   AF-A0ABD5SXP1-F1
#
_cell.length_a   1.000
_cell.length_b   1.000
_cell.length_c   1.000
_cell.angle_alpha   90.00
_cell.angle_beta   90.00
_cell.angle_gamma   90.00
#
_symmetry.space_group_name_H-M   'P 1'
#
loop_
_entity.id
_entity.type
_entity.pdbx_description
1 polymer ?
#
loop_
_entity_poly.entity_id
_entity_poly.type
_entity_poly.pdbx_seq_one_letter_code
_entity_poly.pdbx_strand_id
1 'polypeptide(L)'
;AVGDVRGRGLLLGMELVDPEGEPDSLGHYPADGDLASAVQSAAFDRGLVVETGGRHGSVVRFLPPLTISPSQIDDVGEIVHESVRSVVANDRKRAEAPA
;
A
#
# COMPACT_ATOMS: atom_id res chain seq x y z
N ALA A 1 -7.62 4.69 1.55
CA ALA A 1 -6.17 4.47 1.74
C ALA A 1 -5.87 2.98 1.87
N VAL A 2 -6.12 2.31 3.01
CA VAL A 2 -6.01 0.83 3.11
C VAL A 2 -7.41 0.23 3.27
N GLY A 3 -7.79 -0.66 2.37
CA GLY A 3 -9.09 -1.35 2.41
C GLY A 3 -9.04 -2.66 3.19
N ASP A 4 -8.06 -3.51 2.87
CA ASP A 4 -7.92 -4.84 3.47
C ASP A 4 -6.45 -5.28 3.53
N VAL A 5 -6.12 -6.12 4.52
CA VAL A 5 -4.81 -6.76 4.66
C VAL A 5 -5.03 -8.26 4.79
N ARG A 6 -4.56 -9.01 3.80
CA ARG A 6 -4.85 -10.45 3.66
C ARG A 6 -3.62 -11.26 3.29
N GLY A 7 -3.67 -12.55 3.57
CA GLY A 7 -2.59 -13.49 3.27
C GLY A 7 -2.33 -14.45 4.42
N ARG A 8 -1.29 -15.27 4.29
CA ARG A 8 -0.86 -16.23 5.33
C ARG A 8 0.65 -16.40 5.33
N GLY A 9 1.22 -16.51 6.52
CA GLY A 9 2.67 -16.64 6.70
C GLY A 9 3.40 -15.42 6.14
N LEU A 10 4.46 -15.66 5.37
CA LEU A 10 5.29 -14.63 4.72
C LEU A 10 4.81 -14.27 3.31
N LEU A 11 3.51 -14.42 3.04
CA LEU A 11 2.86 -13.99 1.82
C LEU A 11 1.64 -13.14 2.19
N LEU A 12 1.83 -11.83 2.23
CA LEU A 12 0.82 -10.86 2.64
C LEU A 12 0.56 -9.84 1.53
N GLY A 13 -0.65 -9.31 1.49
CA GLY A 13 -1.07 -8.25 0.57
C GLY A 13 -1.86 -7.18 1.31
N MET A 14 -1.55 -5.92 1.01
CA MET A 14 -2.25 -4.73 1.51
C MET A 14 -2.94 -4.06 0.33
N GLU A 15 -4.27 -4.10 0.31
CA GLU A 15 -5.08 -3.47 -0.73
C GLU A 15 -5.27 -1.98 -0.44
N LEU A 16 -4.95 -1.16 -1.44
CA LEU A 16 -5.22 0.26 -1.42
C LEU A 16 -6.51 0.59 -2.17
N VAL A 17 -7.28 1.49 -1.58
CA VAL A 17 -8.61 1.88 -2.05
C VAL A 17 -8.78 3.39 -1.98
N ASP A 18 -9.63 3.90 -2.86
CA ASP A 18 -10.09 5.27 -2.86
C ASP A 18 -11.24 5.44 -1.85
N PRO A 19 -11.02 6.10 -0.70
CA PRO A 19 -12.06 6.29 0.31
C PRO A 19 -13.10 7.36 -0.08
N GLU A 20 -12.85 8.15 -1.13
CA GLU A 20 -13.77 9.17 -1.64
C GLU A 20 -14.70 8.61 -2.72
N GLY A 21 -14.36 7.46 -3.29
CA GLY A 21 -15.19 6.75 -4.26
C GLY A 21 -16.42 6.08 -3.64
N GLU A 22 -17.45 5.88 -4.47
CA GLU A 22 -18.69 5.21 -4.07
C GLU A 22 -18.46 3.72 -3.76
N PRO A 23 -18.79 3.23 -2.55
CA PRO A 23 -18.69 1.82 -2.21
C PRO A 23 -19.62 0.94 -3.04
N ASP A 24 -19.22 -0.30 -3.29
CA ASP A 24 -20.10 -1.31 -3.90
C ASP A 24 -21.24 -1.74 -2.95
N SER A 25 -22.13 -2.62 -3.42
CA SER A 25 -23.27 -3.10 -2.62
C SER A 25 -22.87 -3.92 -1.38
N LEU A 26 -21.60 -4.31 -1.27
CA LEU A 26 -21.02 -5.02 -0.13
C LEU A 26 -20.20 -4.08 0.77
N GLY A 27 -20.11 -2.79 0.43
CA GLY A 27 -19.39 -1.77 1.19
C GLY A 27 -17.90 -1.68 0.86
N HIS A 28 -17.43 -2.29 -0.23
CA HIS A 28 -16.03 -2.16 -0.64
C HIS A 28 -15.81 -0.88 -1.44
N TYR A 29 -14.83 -0.09 -1.01
CA TYR A 29 -14.37 1.07 -1.76
C TYR A 29 -13.67 0.67 -3.07
N PRO A 30 -13.70 1.54 -4.10
CA PRO A 30 -12.98 1.29 -5.35
C PRO A 30 -11.48 1.07 -5.13
N ALA A 31 -10.91 0.10 -5.85
CA ALA A 31 -9.49 -0.18 -5.82
C ALA A 31 -8.67 0.98 -6.41
N ASP A 32 -7.59 1.35 -5.73
CA ASP A 32 -6.74 2.49 -6.09
C ASP A 32 -5.32 2.02 -6.48
N GLY A 33 -5.14 1.78 -7.79
CA GLY A 33 -3.88 1.32 -8.36
C GLY A 33 -2.79 2.40 -8.40
N ASP A 34 -3.19 3.66 -8.56
CA ASP A 34 -2.24 4.78 -8.64
C ASP A 34 -1.64 5.06 -7.26
N LEU A 35 -2.45 5.01 -6.20
CA LEU A 35 -1.96 5.08 -4.83
C LEU A 35 -1.02 3.90 -4.51
N ALA A 36 -1.34 2.68 -4.97
CA ALA A 36 -0.48 1.52 -4.77
C ALA A 36 0.87 1.66 -5.50
N SER A 37 0.86 2.18 -6.72
CA SER A 37 2.09 2.48 -7.48
C SER A 37 2.93 3.57 -6.82
N ALA A 38 2.29 4.61 -6.28
CA ALA A 38 2.98 5.67 -5.54
C ALA A 38 3.60 5.16 -4.24
N VAL A 39 2.88 4.30 -3.48
CA VAL A 39 3.42 3.66 -2.28
C VAL A 39 4.58 2.72 -2.61
N GLN A 40 4.50 1.94 -3.68
CA GLN A 40 5.60 1.09 -4.15
C GLN A 40 6.84 1.93 -4.46
N SER A 41 6.68 3.03 -5.19
CA SER A 41 7.78 3.93 -5.54
C SER A 41 8.42 4.55 -4.31
N ALA A 42 7.59 5.02 -3.36
CA ALA A 42 8.04 5.57 -2.09
C ALA A 42 8.79 4.53 -1.22
N ALA A 43 8.35 3.27 -1.21
CA ALA A 43 9.04 2.19 -0.52
C ALA A 43 10.39 1.87 -1.18
N PHE A 44 10.43 1.85 -2.53
CA PHE A 44 11.64 1.62 -3.29
C PHE A 44 12.71 2.67 -3.01
N ASP A 45 12.33 3.95 -2.98
CA ASP A 45 13.23 5.07 -2.65
C ASP A 45 13.81 4.97 -1.22
N ARG A 46 13.12 4.24 -0.33
CA ARG A 46 13.54 3.96 1.05
C ARG A 46 14.29 2.62 1.20
N GLY A 47 14.58 1.94 0.09
CA GLY A 47 15.35 0.70 0.08
C GLY A 47 14.53 -0.57 0.26
N LEU A 48 13.19 -0.51 0.16
CA LEU A 48 12.33 -1.69 0.23
C LEU A 48 11.70 -2.00 -1.13
N VAL A 49 11.99 -3.20 -1.65
CA VAL A 49 11.35 -3.71 -2.86
C VAL A 49 10.05 -4.43 -2.51
N VAL A 50 8.94 -3.98 -3.08
CA VAL A 50 7.62 -4.62 -2.98
C VAL A 50 7.02 -4.78 -4.37
N GLU A 51 6.13 -5.76 -4.54
CA GLU A 51 5.44 -6.02 -5.80
C GLU A 51 4.00 -5.50 -5.72
N THR A 52 3.51 -4.81 -6.75
CA THR A 52 2.08 -4.48 -6.89
C THR A 52 1.34 -5.58 -7.64
N GLY A 53 0.06 -5.78 -7.36
CA GLY A 53 -0.76 -6.79 -8.02
C GLY A 53 -2.23 -6.65 -7.67
N GLY A 54 -2.98 -7.75 -7.79
CA GLY A 54 -4.44 -7.71 -7.61
C GLY A 54 -5.15 -6.98 -8.75
N ARG A 55 -6.47 -6.82 -8.62
CA ARG A 55 -7.28 -6.14 -9.62
C ARG A 55 -6.83 -4.67 -9.69
N HIS A 56 -6.60 -4.16 -10.90
CA HIS A 56 -6.12 -2.78 -11.11
C HIS A 56 -4.75 -2.46 -10.48
N GLY A 57 -3.96 -3.46 -10.06
CA GLY A 57 -2.64 -3.22 -9.47
C GLY A 57 -2.69 -2.60 -8.06
N SER A 58 -3.84 -2.64 -7.38
CA SER A 58 -4.09 -1.95 -6.12
C SER A 58 -3.51 -2.62 -4.86
N VAL A 59 -2.89 -3.80 -4.99
CA VAL A 59 -2.40 -4.56 -3.82
C VAL A 59 -0.89 -4.52 -3.75
N VAL A 60 -0.34 -3.95 -2.68
CA VAL A 60 1.09 -4.03 -2.33
C VAL A 60 1.35 -5.39 -1.67
N ARG A 61 2.23 -6.20 -2.24
CA ARG A 61 2.51 -7.58 -1.80
C ARG A 61 3.88 -7.70 -1.14
N PHE A 62 3.89 -8.39 0.00
CA PHE A 62 5.05 -8.72 0.79
C PHE A 62 5.37 -10.21 0.63
N LEU A 63 6.52 -10.48 0.01
CA LEU A 63 7.03 -11.83 -0.25
C LEU A 63 8.52 -11.94 0.16
N PRO A 64 8.87 -11.68 1.44
CA PRO A 64 10.27 -11.74 1.87
C PRO A 64 10.83 -13.17 1.78
N PRO A 65 12.17 -13.33 1.77
CA PRO A 65 12.79 -14.64 1.90
C PRO A 65 12.39 -15.32 3.21
N LEU A 66 12.25 -16.65 3.21
CA LEU A 66 11.85 -17.42 4.39
C LEU A 66 12.87 -17.37 5.54
N THR A 67 14.07 -16.86 5.28
CA THR A 67 15.14 -16.67 6.26
C THR A 67 15.12 -15.29 6.91
N ILE A 68 14.12 -14.44 6.61
CA ILE A 68 14.00 -13.10 7.18
C ILE A 68 13.91 -13.16 8.72
N SER A 69 14.65 -12.30 9.41
CA SER A 69 14.60 -12.22 10.86
C SER A 69 13.42 -11.38 11.34
N PRO A 70 12.97 -11.54 12.60
CA PRO A 70 11.97 -10.65 13.18
C PRO A 70 12.34 -9.16 13.11
N SER A 71 13.61 -8.81 13.34
CA SER A 71 14.06 -7.41 13.25
C SER A 71 13.96 -6.85 11.84
N GLN A 72 14.22 -7.66 10.81
CA GLN A 72 14.05 -7.24 9.42
C GLN A 72 12.57 -7.06 9.06
N ILE A 73 11.65 -7.80 9.70
CA ILE A 73 10.21 -7.56 9.55
C ILE A 73 9.82 -6.21 10.16
N ASP A 74 10.39 -5.85 11.30
CA ASP A 74 10.17 -4.52 11.91
C ASP A 74 10.66 -3.41 10.97
N ASP A 75 11.85 -3.56 10.37
CA ASP A 75 12.39 -2.61 9.37
C ASP A 75 11.46 -2.47 8.15
N VAL A 76 10.93 -3.58 7.63
CA VAL A 76 9.95 -3.58 6.54
C VAL A 76 8.69 -2.81 6.96
N GLY A 77 8.17 -3.07 8.16
CA GLY A 77 6.99 -2.41 8.69
C GLY A 77 7.15 -0.90 8.78
N GLU A 78 8.29 -0.43 9.28
CA GLU A 78 8.61 1.00 9.39
C GLU A 78 8.68 1.68 8.02
N ILE A 79 9.39 1.07 7.05
CA ILE A 79 9.51 1.62 5.70
C ILE A 79 8.13 1.70 5.03
N VAL A 80 7.30 0.66 5.16
CA VAL A 80 5.94 0.64 4.59
C VAL A 80 5.08 1.72 5.24
N HIS A 81 5.10 1.82 6.58
CA HIS A 81 4.34 2.82 7.32
C HIS A 81 4.67 4.24 6.84
N GLU A 82 5.95 4.59 6.77
CA GLU A 82 6.39 5.91 6.34
C GLU A 82 6.12 6.16 4.84
N SER A 83 6.18 5.12 4.01
CA SER A 83 5.81 5.22 2.59
C SER A 83 4.34 5.56 2.43
N VAL A 84 3.44 4.79 3.05
CA VAL A 84 1.99 5.02 3.01
C VAL A 84 1.65 6.39 3.59
N ARG A 85 2.18 6.73 4.76
CA ARG A 85 1.95 8.01 5.42
C ARG A 85 2.34 9.19 4.53
N SER A 86 3.52 9.14 3.91
CA SER A 86 4.03 10.22 3.07
C SER A 86 3.19 10.43 1.81
N VAL A 87 2.78 9.33 1.15
CA VAL A 87 1.98 9.38 -0.07
C VAL A 87 0.57 9.90 0.22
N VAL A 88 -0.13 9.34 1.23
CA VAL A 88 -1.48 9.77 1.59
C VAL A 88 -1.51 11.25 2.03
N ALA A 89 -0.50 11.72 2.76
CA ALA A 89 -0.41 13.13 3.14
C ALA A 89 -0.20 14.05 1.94
N ASN A 90 0.57 13.62 0.93
CA ASN A 90 0.80 14.39 -0.29
C ASN A 90 -0.40 14.37 -1.24
N ASP A 91 -1.12 13.25 -1.29
CA ASP A 91 -2.29 13.06 -2.12
C ASP A 91 -3.45 13.97 -1.65
N ARG A 92 -3.71 14.00 -0.33
CA ARG A 92 -4.66 14.96 0.27
C ARG A 92 -4.30 16.41 -0.02
N LYS A 93 -3.02 16.78 0.10
CA LYS A 93 -2.54 18.13 -0.23
C LYS A 93 -2.74 18.46 -1.71
N ARG A 94 -2.62 17.49 -2.62
CA ARG A 94 -2.90 17.66 -4.04
C ARG A 94 -4.39 17.88 -4.29
N ALA A 95 -5.25 17.12 -3.63
CA ALA A 95 -6.71 17.28 -3.74
C ALA A 95 -7.19 18.64 -3.21
N GLU A 96 -6.53 19.20 -2.19
CA GLU A 96 -6.86 20.49 -1.57
C GLU A 96 -6.26 21.72 -2.27
N ALA A 97 -5.35 21.54 -3.25
CA ALA A 97 -4.70 22.67 -3.94
C ALA A 97 -5.67 23.33 -4.95
N PRO A 98 -5.77 24.68 -4.98
CA PRO A 98 -6.61 25.37 -5.96
C PRO A 98 -6.07 25.17 -7.38
N ALA A 99 -6.99 24.87 -8.31
CA ALA A 99 -6.74 24.65 -9.74
C ALA A 99 -6.20 25.90 -10.47
#